data_AF-A0ABC8XIV6-F1
#
_entry.id   AF-A0ABC8XIV6-F1
#
_cell.length_a   1.000
_cell.length_b   1.000
_cell.length_c   1.000
_cell.angle_alpha   90.00
_cell.angle_beta   90.00
_cell.angle_gamma   90.00
#
_symmetry.space_group_name_H-M   'P 1'
#
loop_
_entity.id
_entity.type
_entity.pdbx_description
1 polymer ?
#
loop_
_entity_poly.entity_id
_entity_poly.type
_entity_poly.pdbx_seq_one_letter_code
_entity_poly.pdbx_strand_id
1 'polypeptide(L)'
;MAATLAEGRIEAVLLPEFADEDHLLFLAERCPNLHYFSLPSTCMTYDLFCKAIGELHSLKGMAVDESLINYDVLFHVHQCCPDFVELKVSALYVDEEMASVICNSLPQLKKLEIPSSDMPATAIIKFLDCLEELEYLDISGYETSAISSTVLEKASRLKVFLWNSKFELGEFVDCSNCGEHNINPGEPCKCMMEHKVMDWLAGATQAS
;
A
#
# COMPACT_ATOMS: atom_id res chain seq x y z
N MET A 1 10.93 13.73 3.82
CA MET A 1 9.75 13.82 4.69
C MET A 1 8.77 14.79 4.07
N ALA A 2 7.58 14.33 3.71
CA ALA A 2 6.48 15.18 3.25
C ALA A 2 5.37 15.13 4.30
N ALA A 3 4.78 16.27 4.63
CA ALA A 3 3.73 16.36 5.64
C ALA A 3 2.58 17.22 5.11
N THR A 4 1.35 16.76 5.31
CA THR A 4 0.15 17.53 4.99
C THR A 4 -0.40 18.14 6.27
N LEU A 5 -0.64 19.45 6.23
CA LEU A 5 -1.19 20.22 7.35
C LEU A 5 -2.69 20.46 7.13
N ALA A 6 -3.50 20.21 8.15
CA ALA A 6 -4.86 20.75 8.24
C ALA A 6 -4.97 21.57 9.53
N GLU A 7 -5.50 22.80 9.41
CA GLU A 7 -5.70 23.71 10.55
C GLU A 7 -4.44 23.97 11.42
N GLY A 8 -3.25 23.86 10.82
CA GLY A 8 -1.98 24.02 11.54
C GLY A 8 -1.51 22.78 12.32
N ARG A 9 -2.18 21.63 12.18
CA ARG A 9 -1.79 20.33 12.72
C ARG A 9 -1.37 19.39 11.59
N ILE A 10 -0.36 18.56 11.84
CA ILE A 10 0.09 17.54 10.89
C ILE A 10 -0.91 16.40 10.93
N GLU A 11 -1.62 16.16 9.83
CA GLU A 11 -2.60 15.07 9.71
C GLU A 11 -2.03 13.84 9.03
N ALA A 12 -1.11 14.03 8.07
CA ALA A 12 -0.48 12.93 7.34
C ALA A 12 1.01 13.14 7.18
N VAL A 13 1.81 12.09 7.38
CA VAL A 13 3.27 12.13 7.18
C VAL A 13 3.76 10.95 6.35
N LEU A 14 4.58 11.26 5.36
CA LEU A 14 5.37 10.27 4.62
C LEU A 14 6.80 10.27 5.18
N LEU A 15 7.13 9.19 5.89
CA LEU A 15 8.46 8.97 6.42
C LEU A 15 9.40 8.57 5.26
N PRO A 16 10.68 9.02 5.30
CA PRO A 16 11.66 8.62 4.29
C PRO A 16 11.96 7.11 4.34
N GLU A 17 12.53 6.57 3.26
CA GLU A 17 12.85 5.12 3.13
C GLU A 17 13.73 4.57 4.25
N PHE A 18 14.59 5.41 4.83
CA PHE A 18 15.48 5.03 5.93
C PHE A 18 14.87 5.22 7.33
N ALA A 19 13.60 5.64 7.43
CA ALA A 19 12.96 5.82 8.72
C ALA A 19 12.71 4.46 9.39
N ASP A 20 12.90 4.43 10.69
CA ASP A 20 12.73 3.26 11.55
C ASP A 20 11.75 3.57 12.70
N GLU A 21 11.68 2.70 13.71
CA GLU A 21 10.76 2.87 14.84
C GLU A 21 11.11 4.08 15.72
N ASP A 22 12.38 4.47 15.81
CA ASP A 22 12.77 5.65 16.58
C ASP A 22 12.23 6.92 15.91
N HIS A 23 12.21 6.96 14.58
CA HIS A 23 11.58 8.05 13.83
C HIS A 23 10.06 8.07 14.02
N LEU A 24 9.42 6.90 14.06
CA LEU A 24 7.98 6.80 14.32
C LEU A 24 7.64 7.22 15.75
N LEU A 25 8.43 6.81 16.75
CA LEU A 25 8.24 7.17 18.15
C LEU A 25 8.42 8.68 18.35
N PHE A 26 9.47 9.26 17.77
CA PHE A 26 9.66 10.72 17.78
C PHE A 26 8.46 11.44 17.17
N LEU A 27 7.93 10.92 16.07
CA LEU A 27 6.76 11.49 15.41
C LEU A 27 5.52 11.40 16.30
N ALA A 28 5.30 10.27 16.96
CA ALA A 28 4.19 10.05 17.86
C ALA A 28 4.21 11.01 19.06
N GLU A 29 5.39 11.24 19.65
CA GLU A 29 5.58 12.22 20.73
C GLU A 29 5.28 13.66 20.30
N ARG A 30 5.61 14.02 19.04
CA ARG A 30 5.45 15.38 18.52
C ARG A 30 4.06 15.65 17.95
N CYS A 31 3.41 14.61 17.43
CA CYS A 31 2.19 14.69 16.62
C CYS A 31 1.14 13.65 17.06
N PRO A 32 0.63 13.69 18.31
CA PRO A 32 -0.33 12.70 18.81
C PRO A 32 -1.69 12.71 18.08
N ASN A 33 -1.99 13.80 17.37
CA ASN A 33 -3.22 13.94 16.57
C ASN A 33 -3.03 13.52 15.09
N LEU A 34 -1.96 12.78 14.77
CA LEU A 34 -1.72 12.32 13.41
C LEU A 34 -2.85 11.36 12.99
N HIS A 35 -3.42 11.59 11.81
CA HIS A 35 -4.45 10.73 11.24
C HIS A 35 -3.86 9.63 10.34
N TYR A 36 -2.70 9.87 9.72
CA TYR A 36 -2.10 8.94 8.78
C TYR A 36 -0.58 8.99 8.78
N PHE A 37 0.08 7.84 8.67
CA PHE A 37 1.51 7.78 8.32
C PHE A 37 1.80 6.74 7.25
N SER A 38 2.90 6.94 6.53
CA SER A 38 3.49 5.92 5.66
C SER A 38 4.89 5.63 6.14
N LEU A 39 5.15 4.38 6.47
CA LEU A 39 6.43 3.88 6.97
C LEU A 39 6.92 2.74 6.08
N PRO A 40 7.89 3.00 5.19
CA PRO A 40 8.37 2.02 4.20
C PRO A 40 9.37 1.00 4.76
N SER A 41 9.69 1.04 6.06
CA SER A 41 10.71 0.15 6.65
C SER A 41 10.29 -1.31 6.64
N THR A 42 11.23 -2.18 6.28
CA THR A 42 11.07 -3.65 6.24
C THR A 42 11.66 -4.35 7.47
N CYS A 43 12.30 -3.60 8.37
CA CYS A 43 12.99 -4.15 9.53
C CYS A 43 12.57 -3.37 10.78
N MET A 44 11.55 -3.87 11.48
CA MET A 44 11.06 -3.25 12.71
C MET A 44 10.78 -4.29 13.81
N THR A 45 11.12 -3.91 15.02
CA THR A 45 10.75 -4.52 16.28
C THR A 45 9.31 -4.14 16.63
N TYR A 46 8.51 -5.15 16.97
CA TYR A 46 7.09 -4.94 17.29
C TYR A 46 6.90 -4.08 18.54
N ASP A 47 7.82 -4.16 19.51
CA ASP A 47 7.71 -3.44 20.78
C ASP A 47 7.73 -1.91 20.59
N LEU A 48 8.68 -1.39 19.80
CA LEU A 48 8.79 0.05 19.55
C LEU A 48 7.65 0.56 18.66
N PHE A 49 7.25 -0.25 17.66
CA PHE A 49 6.10 0.07 16.83
C PHE A 49 4.82 0.18 17.67
N CYS A 50 4.50 -0.84 18.46
CA CYS A 50 3.33 -0.83 19.33
C CYS A 50 3.37 0.33 20.33
N LYS A 51 4.53 0.62 20.91
CA LYS A 51 4.70 1.79 21.78
C LYS A 51 4.34 3.10 21.07
N ALA A 52 4.80 3.29 19.82
CA ALA A 52 4.47 4.50 19.07
C ALA A 52 2.98 4.57 18.70
N ILE A 53 2.37 3.45 18.30
CA ILE A 53 0.93 3.34 18.03
C ILE A 53 0.11 3.70 19.27
N GLY A 54 0.55 3.29 20.47
CA GLY A 54 -0.10 3.63 21.72
C GLY A 54 -0.21 5.13 22.02
N GLU A 55 0.58 5.98 21.37
CA GLU A 55 0.51 7.44 21.52
C GLU A 55 -0.37 8.10 20.43
N LEU A 56 -0.62 7.41 19.31
CA LEU A 56 -1.32 7.92 18.12
C LEU A 56 -2.84 7.66 18.13
N HIS A 57 -3.52 8.07 19.19
CA HIS A 57 -4.94 7.77 19.42
C HIS A 57 -5.91 8.29 18.33
N SER A 58 -5.49 9.28 17.53
CA SER A 58 -6.30 9.83 16.43
C SER A 58 -6.01 9.16 15.07
N LEU A 59 -5.19 8.11 15.04
CA LEU A 59 -4.78 7.46 13.81
C LEU A 59 -5.98 6.80 13.13
N LYS A 60 -6.19 7.14 11.86
CA LYS A 60 -7.23 6.61 10.99
C LYS A 60 -6.69 5.66 9.95
N GLY A 61 -5.41 5.75 9.63
CA GLY A 61 -4.78 4.78 8.74
C GLY A 61 -3.27 4.78 8.73
N MET A 62 -2.71 3.76 8.10
CA MET A 62 -1.26 3.65 7.90
C MET A 62 -0.91 2.92 6.61
N ALA A 63 0.25 3.25 6.05
CA ALA A 63 0.94 2.44 5.05
C ALA A 63 2.19 1.81 5.67
N VAL A 64 2.30 0.49 5.60
CA VAL A 64 3.37 -0.30 6.23
C VAL A 64 3.82 -1.45 5.32
N ASP A 65 4.96 -2.03 5.65
CA ASP A 65 5.46 -3.26 5.03
C ASP A 65 4.77 -4.52 5.58
N GLU A 66 4.82 -5.61 4.81
CA GLU A 66 4.26 -6.93 5.18
C GLU A 66 4.82 -7.48 6.50
N SER A 67 6.04 -7.10 6.89
CA SER A 67 6.65 -7.47 8.17
C SER A 67 5.85 -7.05 9.40
N LEU A 68 4.97 -6.06 9.29
CA LEU A 68 4.07 -5.62 10.37
C LEU A 68 2.69 -6.28 10.34
N ILE A 69 2.41 -7.11 9.33
CA ILE A 69 1.12 -7.79 9.19
C ILE A 69 1.15 -9.06 10.02
N ASN A 70 1.00 -8.89 11.32
CA ASN A 70 0.80 -9.97 12.28
C ASN A 70 -0.37 -9.64 13.22
N TYR A 71 -0.95 -10.68 13.82
CA TYR A 71 -2.15 -10.56 14.64
C TYR A 71 -1.95 -9.63 15.84
N ASP A 72 -0.87 -9.80 16.61
CA ASP A 72 -0.63 -9.02 17.83
C ASP A 72 -0.45 -7.52 17.54
N VAL A 73 0.27 -7.19 16.47
CA VAL A 73 0.51 -5.81 16.03
C VAL A 73 -0.77 -5.16 15.53
N LEU A 74 -1.50 -5.81 14.61
CA LEU A 74 -2.72 -5.22 14.06
C LEU A 74 -3.85 -5.15 15.10
N PHE A 75 -3.93 -6.14 15.99
CA PHE A 75 -4.87 -6.10 17.11
C PHE A 75 -4.52 -4.96 18.09
N HIS A 76 -3.24 -4.71 18.34
CA HIS A 76 -2.81 -3.55 19.14
C HIS A 76 -3.21 -2.22 18.49
N VAL A 77 -3.04 -2.09 17.16
CA VAL A 77 -3.52 -0.92 16.41
C VAL A 77 -5.03 -0.73 16.61
N HIS A 78 -5.82 -1.80 16.47
CA HIS A 78 -7.26 -1.72 16.70
C HIS A 78 -7.62 -1.27 18.12
N GLN A 79 -6.88 -1.71 19.13
CA GLN A 79 -7.13 -1.33 20.53
C GLN A 79 -6.77 0.12 20.84
N CYS A 80 -5.69 0.64 20.28
CA CYS A 80 -5.20 1.99 20.55
C CYS A 80 -5.87 3.07 19.69
N CYS A 81 -6.32 2.70 18.49
CA CYS A 81 -6.81 3.63 17.47
C CYS A 81 -8.27 3.29 17.10
N PRO A 82 -9.27 3.77 17.87
CA PRO A 82 -10.67 3.40 17.67
C PRO A 82 -11.26 3.88 16.34
N ASP A 83 -10.66 4.90 15.72
CA ASP A 83 -11.08 5.46 14.43
C ASP A 83 -10.28 4.88 13.24
N PHE A 84 -9.49 3.82 13.45
CA PHE A 84 -8.66 3.21 12.41
C PHE A 84 -9.50 2.48 11.35
N VAL A 85 -9.40 2.92 10.09
CA VAL A 85 -10.22 2.44 8.97
C VAL A 85 -9.46 2.29 7.65
N GLU A 86 -8.21 2.74 7.53
CA GLU A 86 -7.43 2.64 6.29
C GLU A 86 -6.10 1.89 6.50
N LEU A 87 -5.85 0.85 5.70
CA LEU A 87 -4.59 0.13 5.70
C LEU A 87 -4.05 0.03 4.28
N LYS A 88 -2.77 0.38 4.13
CA LYS A 88 -1.98 0.09 2.95
C LYS A 88 -0.83 -0.83 3.32
N VAL A 89 -0.67 -1.91 2.56
CA VAL A 89 0.39 -2.89 2.75
C VAL A 89 1.27 -2.93 1.52
N SER A 90 2.56 -2.75 1.72
CA SER A 90 3.58 -3.12 0.74
C SER A 90 3.92 -4.59 0.97
N ALA A 91 3.44 -5.47 0.09
CA ALA A 91 3.69 -6.91 0.16
C ALA A 91 4.04 -7.43 -1.24
N LEU A 92 4.95 -8.40 -1.30
CA LEU A 92 5.24 -9.09 -2.57
C LEU A 92 4.20 -10.17 -2.87
N TYR A 93 3.72 -10.85 -1.83
CA TYR A 93 2.74 -11.92 -1.93
C TYR A 93 1.82 -11.93 -0.72
N VAL A 94 0.51 -12.08 -0.95
CA VAL A 94 -0.51 -12.18 0.10
C VAL A 94 -1.28 -13.49 -0.08
N ASP A 95 -1.15 -14.39 0.88
CA ASP A 95 -1.95 -15.60 0.94
C ASP A 95 -3.21 -15.45 1.81
N GLU A 96 -3.96 -16.54 1.93
CA GLU A 96 -5.18 -16.60 2.74
C GLU A 96 -4.90 -16.45 4.25
N GLU A 97 -3.70 -16.80 4.71
CA GLU A 97 -3.32 -16.66 6.12
C GLU A 97 -3.13 -15.18 6.47
N MET A 98 -2.32 -14.46 5.69
CA MET A 98 -2.14 -13.02 5.85
C MET A 98 -3.48 -12.28 5.69
N ALA A 99 -4.30 -12.68 4.72
CA ALA A 99 -5.65 -12.12 4.57
C ALA A 99 -6.50 -12.34 5.83
N SER A 100 -6.44 -13.54 6.42
CA SER A 100 -7.14 -13.87 7.67
C SER A 100 -6.64 -13.03 8.85
N VAL A 101 -5.33 -12.78 8.96
CA VAL A 101 -4.74 -11.93 10.00
C VAL A 101 -5.33 -10.52 9.92
N ILE A 102 -5.35 -9.90 8.73
CA ILE A 102 -5.93 -8.57 8.53
C ILE A 102 -7.42 -8.57 8.88
N CYS A 103 -8.19 -9.53 8.36
CA CYS A 103 -9.63 -9.61 8.58
C CYS A 103 -10.00 -9.77 10.06
N ASN A 104 -9.27 -10.62 10.79
CA ASN A 104 -9.55 -10.89 12.19
C ASN A 104 -9.12 -9.74 13.11
N SER A 105 -8.07 -9.00 12.73
CA SER A 105 -7.51 -7.93 13.56
C SER A 105 -8.16 -6.57 13.30
N LEU A 106 -8.61 -6.32 12.06
CA LEU A 106 -9.15 -5.04 11.60
C LEU A 106 -10.51 -5.21 10.90
N PRO A 107 -11.55 -5.73 11.58
CA PRO A 107 -12.82 -6.06 10.94
C PRO A 107 -13.61 -4.84 10.44
N GLN A 108 -13.31 -3.62 10.93
CA GLN A 108 -13.99 -2.37 10.58
C GLN A 108 -13.28 -1.59 9.45
N LEU A 109 -12.32 -2.21 8.78
CA LEU A 109 -11.55 -1.56 7.73
C LEU A 109 -12.45 -1.13 6.56
N LYS A 110 -12.34 0.13 6.15
CA LYS A 110 -13.09 0.71 5.02
C LYS A 110 -12.25 0.81 3.76
N LYS A 111 -10.93 0.91 3.90
CA LYS A 111 -9.99 1.06 2.79
C LYS A 111 -8.82 0.11 2.96
N LEU A 112 -8.62 -0.75 1.97
CA LEU A 112 -7.47 -1.65 1.89
C LEU A 112 -6.73 -1.44 0.56
N GLU A 113 -5.43 -1.17 0.63
CA GLU A 113 -4.55 -1.05 -0.53
C GLU A 113 -3.41 -2.06 -0.41
N ILE A 114 -3.30 -2.99 -1.37
CA ILE A 114 -2.18 -3.93 -1.50
C ILE A 114 -1.75 -3.97 -2.99
N PRO A 115 -1.29 -2.84 -3.55
CA PRO A 115 -0.95 -2.78 -4.96
C PRO A 115 0.31 -3.60 -5.25
N SER A 116 0.42 -4.11 -6.48
CA SER A 116 1.60 -4.80 -6.98
C SER A 116 1.99 -6.09 -6.22
N SER A 117 1.07 -6.66 -5.43
CA SER A 117 1.24 -7.98 -4.81
C SER A 117 0.72 -9.09 -5.71
N ASP A 118 1.38 -10.24 -5.70
CA ASP A 118 0.77 -11.49 -6.14
C ASP A 118 -0.24 -11.96 -5.08
N MET A 119 -1.43 -12.37 -5.51
CA MET A 119 -2.54 -12.67 -4.61
C MET A 119 -3.50 -13.68 -5.25
N PRO A 120 -3.70 -14.87 -4.65
CA PRO A 120 -4.64 -15.85 -5.17
C PRO A 120 -6.08 -15.39 -4.94
N ALA A 121 -6.99 -15.89 -5.78
CA ALA A 121 -8.42 -15.58 -5.67
C ALA A 121 -9.02 -15.88 -4.28
N THR A 122 -8.49 -16.88 -3.57
CA THR A 122 -8.94 -17.24 -2.21
C THR A 122 -8.65 -16.12 -1.21
N ALA A 123 -7.49 -15.47 -1.26
CA ALA A 123 -7.15 -14.33 -0.41
C ALA A 123 -8.03 -13.11 -0.74
N ILE A 124 -8.27 -12.83 -2.03
CA ILE A 124 -9.16 -11.73 -2.46
C ILE A 124 -10.59 -11.97 -1.94
N ILE A 125 -11.13 -13.17 -2.15
CA ILE A 125 -12.45 -13.55 -1.67
C ILE A 125 -12.53 -13.45 -0.14
N LYS A 126 -11.47 -13.84 0.57
CA LYS A 126 -11.40 -13.71 2.03
C LYS A 126 -11.60 -12.27 2.50
N PHE A 127 -10.90 -11.30 1.89
CA PHE A 127 -11.11 -9.88 2.19
C PHE A 127 -12.54 -9.45 1.92
N LEU A 128 -13.08 -9.82 0.75
CA LEU A 128 -14.43 -9.44 0.34
C LEU A 128 -15.53 -10.03 1.24
N ASP A 129 -15.31 -11.22 1.80
CA ASP A 129 -16.28 -11.91 2.65
C ASP A 129 -16.19 -11.48 4.12
N CYS A 130 -15.00 -11.16 4.62
CA CYS A 130 -14.81 -10.86 6.05
C CYS A 130 -14.85 -9.37 6.40
N LEU A 131 -14.48 -8.48 5.46
CA LEU A 131 -14.46 -7.03 5.71
C LEU A 131 -15.78 -6.39 5.26
N GLU A 132 -16.85 -6.56 6.04
CA GLU A 132 -18.21 -6.13 5.68
C GLU A 132 -18.31 -4.62 5.37
N GLU A 133 -17.56 -3.80 6.09
CA GLU A 133 -17.53 -2.33 5.95
C GLU A 133 -16.57 -1.83 4.85
N LEU A 134 -15.88 -2.74 4.15
CA LEU A 134 -14.92 -2.37 3.10
C LEU A 134 -15.65 -1.63 1.97
N GLU A 135 -15.16 -0.44 1.64
CA GLU A 135 -15.71 0.39 0.56
C GLU A 135 -14.71 0.55 -0.59
N TYR A 136 -13.41 0.43 -0.30
CA TYR A 136 -12.33 0.63 -1.25
C TYR A 136 -11.34 -0.53 -1.13
N LEU A 137 -11.09 -1.21 -2.24
CA LEU A 137 -10.05 -2.24 -2.35
C LEU A 137 -9.19 -1.95 -3.58
N ASP A 138 -7.89 -1.81 -3.37
CA ASP A 138 -6.89 -1.72 -4.44
C ASP A 138 -5.93 -2.90 -4.35
N ILE A 139 -6.01 -3.78 -5.33
CA ILE A 139 -5.12 -4.91 -5.58
C ILE A 139 -4.54 -4.81 -7.00
N SER A 140 -4.53 -3.60 -7.58
CA SER A 140 -3.98 -3.36 -8.92
C SER A 140 -2.50 -3.69 -8.93
N GLY A 141 -2.02 -4.33 -10.00
CA GLY A 141 -0.70 -4.93 -9.92
C GLY A 141 -0.23 -5.51 -11.23
N TYR A 142 0.47 -6.63 -11.18
CA TYR A 142 1.12 -7.20 -12.35
C TYR A 142 0.20 -8.17 -13.10
N GLU A 143 -0.70 -8.86 -12.40
CA GLU A 143 -1.51 -9.93 -12.98
C GLU A 143 -2.98 -9.84 -12.56
N THR A 144 -3.87 -10.17 -13.50
CA THR A 144 -5.34 -10.16 -13.32
C THR A 144 -5.95 -11.56 -13.27
N SER A 145 -5.15 -12.63 -13.37
CA SER A 145 -5.64 -14.01 -13.53
C SER A 145 -6.45 -14.52 -12.31
N ALA A 146 -6.24 -13.94 -11.13
CA ALA A 146 -7.03 -14.22 -9.93
C ALA A 146 -8.44 -13.58 -9.96
N ILE A 147 -8.72 -12.66 -10.88
CA ILE A 147 -9.99 -11.93 -10.98
C ILE A 147 -11.02 -12.76 -11.75
N SER A 148 -11.75 -13.58 -11.02
CA SER A 148 -12.86 -14.39 -11.54
C SER A 148 -14.20 -13.65 -11.50
N SER A 149 -15.23 -14.20 -12.17
CA SER A 149 -16.61 -13.71 -12.07
C SER A 149 -17.10 -13.66 -10.62
N THR A 150 -16.71 -14.62 -9.79
CA THR A 150 -17.06 -14.67 -8.36
C THR A 150 -16.42 -13.52 -7.59
N VAL A 151 -15.16 -13.19 -7.88
CA VAL A 151 -14.48 -12.03 -7.27
C VAL A 151 -15.21 -10.73 -7.65
N LEU A 152 -15.53 -10.56 -8.94
CA LEU A 152 -16.25 -9.38 -9.42
C LEU A 152 -17.65 -9.24 -8.82
N GLU A 153 -18.38 -10.35 -8.69
CA GLU A 153 -19.71 -10.36 -8.05
C GLU A 153 -19.61 -9.91 -6.59
N LYS A 154 -18.67 -10.48 -5.81
CA LYS A 154 -18.47 -10.10 -4.41
C LYS A 154 -17.99 -8.65 -4.26
N ALA A 155 -17.10 -8.20 -5.15
CA ALA A 155 -16.57 -6.84 -5.15
C ALA A 155 -17.58 -5.78 -5.63
N SER A 156 -18.72 -6.18 -6.22
CA SER A 156 -19.75 -5.24 -6.71
C SER A 156 -20.37 -4.37 -5.60
N ARG A 157 -20.23 -4.76 -4.34
CA ARG A 157 -20.63 -3.95 -3.17
C ARG A 157 -19.68 -2.79 -2.87
N LEU A 158 -18.44 -2.86 -3.33
CA LEU A 158 -17.42 -1.84 -3.08
C LEU A 158 -17.74 -0.57 -3.87
N LYS A 159 -17.44 0.59 -3.30
CA LYS A 159 -17.52 1.87 -4.02
C LYS A 159 -16.41 1.98 -5.05
N VAL A 160 -15.22 1.46 -4.71
CA VAL A 160 -14.05 1.44 -5.59
C VAL A 160 -13.37 0.09 -5.49
N PHE A 161 -13.15 -0.54 -6.63
CA PHE A 161 -12.36 -1.76 -6.75
C PHE A 161 -11.34 -1.60 -7.86
N LEU A 162 -10.06 -1.48 -7.50
CA LEU A 162 -8.94 -1.38 -8.43
C LEU A 162 -8.24 -2.73 -8.49
N TRP A 163 -8.19 -3.33 -9.67
CA TRP A 163 -7.62 -4.66 -9.88
C TRP A 163 -6.88 -4.80 -11.21
N ASN A 164 -6.95 -3.79 -12.08
CA ASN A 164 -6.35 -3.84 -13.41
C ASN A 164 -4.83 -4.04 -13.32
N SER A 165 -4.28 -4.76 -14.30
CA SER A 165 -2.83 -4.89 -14.40
C SER A 165 -2.21 -3.58 -14.91
N LYS A 166 -1.15 -3.13 -14.25
CA LYS A 166 -0.29 -2.02 -14.70
C LYS A 166 0.41 -2.36 -16.03
N PHE A 167 0.63 -3.65 -16.33
CA PHE A 167 1.09 -4.07 -17.66
C PHE A 167 0.03 -3.84 -18.73
N GLU A 168 -1.23 -4.23 -18.45
CA GLU A 168 -2.35 -4.06 -19.38
C GLU A 168 -2.69 -2.58 -19.64
N LEU A 169 -2.39 -1.71 -18.66
CA LEU A 169 -2.50 -0.25 -18.80
C LEU A 169 -1.30 0.40 -19.52
N GLY A 170 -0.30 -0.38 -19.94
CA GLY A 170 0.88 0.12 -20.66
C GLY A 170 1.89 0.87 -19.80
N GLU A 171 1.80 0.78 -18.46
CA GLU A 171 2.78 1.40 -17.55
C GLU A 171 4.12 0.65 -17.55
N PHE A 172 4.09 -0.63 -17.91
CA PHE A 172 5.27 -1.46 -18.15
C PHE A 172 5.21 -1.99 -19.59
N VAL A 173 5.94 -1.33 -20.50
CA VAL A 173 6.12 -1.81 -21.87
C VAL A 173 7.26 -2.81 -21.85
N ASP A 174 6.99 -4.06 -22.22
CA ASP A 174 8.03 -5.05 -22.47
C ASP A 174 8.97 -4.49 -23.55
N CYS A 175 10.21 -4.15 -23.17
CA CYS A 175 11.19 -3.62 -24.11
C CYS A 175 11.67 -4.80 -24.96
N SER A 176 10.95 -5.13 -26.04
CA SER A 176 11.26 -6.23 -26.96
C SER A 176 12.64 -6.11 -27.64
N ASN A 177 13.38 -5.03 -27.37
CA ASN A 177 14.68 -4.72 -27.92
C ASN A 177 15.85 -4.94 -26.93
N CYS A 178 15.58 -5.24 -25.65
CA CYS A 178 16.61 -5.74 -24.73
C CYS A 178 16.53 -7.28 -24.70
N GLY A 179 17.42 -7.93 -25.45
CA GLY A 179 17.59 -9.38 -25.39
C GLY A 179 17.84 -9.87 -23.96
N GLU A 180 17.49 -11.13 -23.71
CA GLU A 180 17.50 -11.88 -22.43
C GLU A 180 18.52 -11.39 -21.38
N HIS A 181 18.21 -10.32 -20.66
CA HIS A 181 18.99 -9.91 -19.51
C HIS A 181 18.05 -9.50 -18.38
N ASN A 182 18.21 -10.22 -17.26
CA ASN A 182 17.55 -10.11 -15.97
C ASN A 182 16.78 -8.80 -15.78
N ILE A 183 15.45 -8.93 -15.70
CA ILE A 183 14.56 -7.89 -15.21
C ILE A 183 14.99 -7.59 -13.78
N ASN A 184 15.67 -6.45 -13.57
CA ASN A 184 15.94 -5.93 -12.25
C ASN A 184 14.73 -5.06 -11.85
N PRO A 185 13.89 -5.46 -10.89
CA PRO A 185 12.64 -4.75 -10.57
C PRO A 185 12.82 -3.31 -10.09
N GLY A 186 14.05 -2.92 -9.72
CA GLY A 186 14.38 -1.60 -9.17
C GLY A 186 14.95 -0.58 -10.16
N GLU A 187 15.24 -0.94 -11.42
CA GLU A 187 15.81 -0.01 -12.40
C GLU A 187 15.02 0.02 -13.71
N PRO A 188 14.50 1.18 -14.16
CA PRO A 188 13.90 1.28 -15.49
C PRO A 188 14.95 0.96 -16.56
N CYS A 189 14.59 0.09 -17.51
CA CYS A 189 15.50 -0.38 -18.55
C CYS A 189 16.17 0.80 -19.28
N LYS A 190 17.49 0.73 -19.52
CA LYS A 190 18.25 1.80 -20.19
C LYS A 190 17.66 2.21 -21.56
N CYS A 191 17.01 1.28 -22.28
CA CYS A 191 16.32 1.58 -23.54
C CYS A 191 15.20 2.63 -23.38
N MET A 192 14.54 2.67 -22.22
CA MET A 192 13.47 3.62 -21.93
C MET A 192 13.97 5.02 -21.55
N MET A 193 15.16 5.13 -20.95
CA MET A 193 15.77 6.44 -20.69
C MET A 193 16.13 7.15 -22.00
N GLU A 194 16.68 6.42 -22.98
CA GLU A 194 17.00 6.97 -24.29
C GLU A 194 15.73 7.42 -25.03
N HIS A 195 14.64 6.66 -25.00
CA HIS A 195 13.39 7.07 -25.64
C HIS A 195 12.77 8.32 -25.00
N LYS A 196 12.74 8.42 -23.67
CA LYS A 196 12.26 9.63 -22.97
C LYS A 196 13.13 10.85 -23.23
N VAL A 197 14.45 10.68 -23.33
CA VAL A 197 15.38 11.75 -23.71
C VAL A 197 15.15 12.17 -25.17
N MET A 198 14.92 11.22 -26.07
CA MET A 198 14.66 11.50 -27.48
C MET A 198 13.29 12.16 -27.71
N ASP A 199 12.25 11.76 -26.99
CA ASP A 199 10.93 12.42 -27.00
C ASP A 199 11.01 13.84 -26.41
N TRP A 200 11.82 14.04 -25.37
CA TRP A 200 12.07 15.36 -24.80
C TRP A 200 12.84 16.28 -25.78
N LEU A 201 13.79 15.72 -26.52
CA LEU A 201 14.50 16.44 -27.59
C LEU A 201 13.60 16.70 -28.81
N ALA A 202 12.68 15.79 -29.14
CA ALA A 202 11.75 15.94 -30.25
C ALA A 202 10.62 16.95 -29.97
N GLY A 203 10.19 17.06 -28.70
CA GLY A 203 9.15 17.99 -28.24
C GLY A 203 9.54 19.47 -28.22
N ALA A 204 10.82 19.80 -28.44
CA ALA A 204 11.28 21.19 -28.52
C ALA A 204 11.10 21.86 -29.90
N THR A 205 10.51 21.16 -30.88
CA THR A 205 10.51 21.65 -32.29
C THR A 205 9.16 21.83 -32.96
N GLN A 206 8.05 21.96 -32.22
CA GLN A 206 6.80 22.44 -32.80
C GLN A 206 6.15 23.53 -31.95
N ALA A 207 6.70 24.73 -32.08
CA ALA A 207 5.99 25.99 -31.91
C ALA A 207 6.52 27.00 -32.94
N SER A 208 5.99 26.94 -34.16
CA SER A 208 5.77 28.03 -35.12
C SER A 208 5.14 27.49 -36.40
#